data_AF-A0A3B4GIA2-F1
#
_entry.id   AF-A0A3B4GIA2-F1
#
_cell.length_a   1.000
_cell.length_b   1.000
_cell.length_c   1.000
_cell.angle_alpha   90.00
_cell.angle_beta   90.00
_cell.angle_gamma   90.00
#
_symmetry.space_group_name_H-M   'P 1'
#
loop_
_entity.id
_entity.type
_entity.pdbx_description
1 polymer ?
#
loop_
_entity_poly.entity_id
_entity_poly.type
_entity_poly.pdbx_seq_one_letter_code
_entity_poly.pdbx_strand_id
1 'polypeptide(L)'
;MGGGGVSGISQEATCEERGWHSGVALGSRLTTGEVVGVGADTVVSNLLKNRFNSLALFLPPSAPLLLVGLNPVMVFMPLHTSLMLFCWTFGAVLQGSLFGMAGLLPASYTTPIMSGQGLAGTFAAFAMICAIASGSELQDAAFGYFITACVVIFLSILSYILLPKLVRCPFIPSPRPEIQNMEHKHIMHHSDQKKPQDVSMLKIFKKIWILALSVCFTFTVTIGTFPAVTADTKSTLSDGGSWDQYFIPVSCFLLFNLCDWGGRSLTAILMWPGKDSVILPASIGCRLVFIPLFMLCNVHPRAHLPVVFHHDCFFILFMILFAFSNGYLASLCMCYGPRNVLPHEAETAGAIMAFFLSLGLALGAALSFLIRILV
;
A
#
# COMPACT_ATOMS: atom_id res chain seq x y z
N MET A 1 -22.59 66.92 12.40
CA MET A 1 -21.78 66.96 13.64
C MET A 1 -21.66 65.54 14.17
N GLY A 2 -20.43 64.99 14.16
CA GLY A 2 -20.02 63.70 14.77
C GLY A 2 -20.58 62.44 14.10
N GLY A 3 -19.82 61.42 13.67
CA GLY A 3 -18.40 61.13 13.79
C GLY A 3 -18.20 59.61 13.92
N GLY A 4 -17.49 58.99 12.96
CA GLY A 4 -16.81 57.68 13.03
C GLY A 4 -17.70 56.42 12.99
N GLY A 5 -17.39 55.35 12.24
CA GLY A 5 -16.24 55.05 11.40
C GLY A 5 -16.25 53.58 10.92
N VAL A 6 -15.76 53.39 9.69
CA VAL A 6 -14.84 52.31 9.25
C VAL A 6 -15.37 50.87 9.00
N SER A 7 -15.55 50.61 7.70
CA SER A 7 -15.07 49.47 6.88
C SER A 7 -15.57 48.03 7.10
N GLY A 8 -15.80 47.34 5.98
CA GLY A 8 -15.61 45.89 5.89
C GLY A 8 -16.41 45.21 4.79
N ILE A 9 -15.84 45.15 3.59
CA ILE A 9 -16.30 44.38 2.44
C ILE A 9 -16.28 42.87 2.78
N SER A 10 -17.35 42.14 2.46
CA SER A 10 -17.32 40.67 2.33
C SER A 10 -18.01 40.27 1.03
N GLN A 11 -17.20 39.70 0.13
CA GLN A 11 -17.63 39.03 -1.10
C GLN A 11 -18.06 37.60 -0.77
N GLU A 12 -19.27 37.27 -1.21
CA GLU A 12 -19.81 35.92 -1.32
C GLU A 12 -19.12 35.13 -2.44
N ALA A 13 -18.91 33.82 -2.21
CA ALA A 13 -18.85 32.81 -3.29
C ALA A 13 -19.10 31.39 -2.72
N THR A 14 -20.37 30.99 -2.77
CA THR A 14 -20.92 29.69 -3.21
C THR A 14 -20.23 28.37 -2.81
N CYS A 15 -20.89 27.62 -1.92
CA CYS A 15 -20.72 26.18 -1.69
C CYS A 15 -21.98 25.48 -2.24
N GLU A 16 -21.85 24.76 -3.36
CA GLU A 16 -22.97 24.10 -4.06
C GLU A 16 -23.07 22.61 -3.68
N GLU A 17 -24.30 22.17 -3.49
CA GLU A 17 -24.77 20.88 -2.99
C GLU A 17 -24.45 19.68 -3.92
N ARG A 18 -24.21 18.51 -3.30
CA ARG A 18 -24.83 17.26 -3.77
C ARG A 18 -24.90 16.23 -2.65
N GLY A 19 -26.13 15.94 -2.22
CA GLY A 19 -26.44 15.11 -1.07
C GLY A 19 -26.19 13.62 -1.26
N TRP A 20 -25.86 12.96 -0.15
CA TRP A 20 -26.05 11.53 0.06
C TRP A 20 -26.80 11.36 1.39
N HIS A 21 -28.08 11.04 1.28
CA HIS A 21 -28.97 10.71 2.38
C HIS A 21 -28.73 9.27 2.88
N SER A 22 -28.65 9.16 4.21
CA SER A 22 -29.20 8.10 5.07
C SER A 22 -28.48 6.76 5.28
N GLY A 23 -28.14 6.53 6.56
CA GLY A 23 -27.94 5.24 7.24
C GLY A 23 -26.46 4.89 7.43
N VAL A 24 -25.87 4.74 8.61
CA VAL A 24 -26.35 4.52 9.98
C VAL A 24 -25.22 5.04 10.90
N ALA A 25 -25.55 5.89 11.88
CA ALA A 25 -24.66 6.25 12.96
C ALA A 25 -25.10 5.52 14.23
N LEU A 26 -24.19 4.82 14.90
CA LEU A 26 -24.32 4.55 16.34
C LEU A 26 -22.94 4.51 17.01
N GLY A 27 -22.62 5.61 17.69
CA GLY A 27 -22.03 5.61 19.04
C GLY A 27 -20.56 5.22 19.23
N SER A 28 -19.68 6.23 19.23
CA SER A 28 -18.84 6.53 20.40
C SER A 28 -18.23 7.94 20.27
N ARG A 29 -18.57 8.80 21.23
CA ARG A 29 -18.02 10.16 21.38
C ARG A 29 -16.54 10.09 21.68
N LEU A 30 -15.76 10.53 20.72
CA LEU A 30 -14.34 10.75 20.86
C LEU A 30 -14.07 11.74 19.72
N THR A 31 -13.77 13.00 20.05
CA THR A 31 -13.67 14.05 19.03
C THR A 31 -12.61 13.60 18.02
N THR A 32 -12.90 13.69 16.72
CA THR A 32 -12.01 13.16 15.66
C THR A 32 -10.57 13.69 15.79
N GLY A 33 -10.39 14.87 16.41
CA GLY A 33 -9.08 15.41 16.78
C GLY A 33 -8.41 14.78 18.01
N GLU A 34 -9.17 14.38 19.04
CA GLU A 34 -8.63 13.58 20.16
C GLU A 34 -8.39 12.12 19.75
N VAL A 35 -9.18 11.53 18.87
CA VAL A 35 -8.92 10.17 18.33
C VAL A 35 -7.67 10.14 17.48
N VAL A 36 -7.43 11.18 16.69
CA VAL A 36 -6.22 11.26 15.84
C VAL A 36 -4.99 11.62 16.68
N GLY A 37 -5.11 12.53 17.66
CA GLY A 37 -4.01 12.89 18.56
C GLY A 37 -3.65 11.79 19.56
N VAL A 38 -4.64 11.29 20.31
CA VAL A 38 -4.46 10.15 21.24
C VAL A 38 -4.17 8.88 20.45
N GLY A 39 -4.75 8.69 19.26
CA GLY A 39 -4.41 7.58 18.36
C GLY A 39 -2.97 7.64 17.90
N ALA A 40 -2.49 8.77 17.37
CA ALA A 40 -1.09 8.90 16.91
C ALA A 40 -0.09 8.80 18.07
N ASP A 41 -0.35 9.43 19.21
CA ASP A 41 0.54 9.36 20.38
C ASP A 41 0.51 7.97 21.05
N THR A 42 -0.66 7.32 21.13
CA THR A 42 -0.80 5.94 21.63
C THR A 42 -0.23 4.94 20.64
N VAL A 43 -0.28 5.21 19.34
CA VAL A 43 0.29 4.38 18.28
C VAL A 43 1.80 4.50 18.28
N VAL A 44 2.36 5.71 18.31
CA VAL A 44 3.81 5.91 18.44
C VAL A 44 4.30 5.35 19.77
N SER A 45 3.58 5.57 20.88
CA SER A 45 3.94 5.04 22.20
C SER A 45 3.82 3.52 22.30
N ASN A 46 2.78 2.89 21.73
CA ASN A 46 2.63 1.43 21.71
C ASN A 46 3.53 0.75 20.66
N LEU A 47 3.81 1.40 19.53
CA LEU A 47 4.84 0.98 18.57
C LEU A 47 6.22 1.04 19.22
N LEU A 48 6.53 2.12 19.94
CA LEU A 48 7.81 2.27 20.64
C LEU A 48 7.92 1.41 21.90
N LYS A 49 6.84 1.12 22.65
CA LYS A 49 6.90 0.30 23.88
C LYS A 49 6.73 -1.19 23.64
N ASN A 50 5.73 -1.62 22.86
CA ASN A 50 5.40 -3.05 22.72
C ASN A 50 6.13 -3.73 21.57
N ARG A 51 6.67 -2.98 20.59
CA ARG A 51 7.39 -3.57 19.44
C ARG A 51 8.90 -3.38 19.47
N PHE A 52 9.47 -2.49 20.31
CA PHE A 52 10.92 -2.48 20.57
C PHE A 52 11.40 -3.76 21.25
N ASN A 53 10.58 -4.36 22.13
CA ASN A 53 10.91 -5.67 22.72
C ASN A 53 10.90 -6.79 21.66
N SER A 54 10.07 -6.70 20.60
CA SER A 54 10.15 -7.61 19.45
C SER A 54 11.30 -7.25 18.49
N LEU A 55 11.68 -5.98 18.40
CA LEU A 55 12.83 -5.51 17.62
C LEU A 55 14.16 -6.00 18.22
N ALA A 56 14.25 -6.06 19.56
CA ALA A 56 15.37 -6.67 20.27
C ALA A 56 15.49 -8.19 20.04
N LEU A 57 14.39 -8.86 19.68
CA LEU A 57 14.37 -10.29 19.36
C LEU A 57 14.75 -10.59 17.89
N PHE A 58 14.79 -9.56 17.03
CA PHE A 58 15.03 -9.67 15.58
C PHE A 58 16.21 -8.84 15.06
N LEU A 59 16.96 -8.14 15.92
CA LEU A 59 18.34 -7.83 15.57
C LEU A 59 19.05 -9.18 15.36
N PRO A 60 19.79 -9.41 14.27
CA PRO A 60 20.98 -10.24 14.34
C PRO A 60 22.05 -9.38 15.03
N PRO A 61 22.29 -9.49 16.36
CA PRO A 61 23.23 -8.64 17.06
C PRO A 61 24.46 -9.49 17.36
N SER A 62 25.30 -9.79 16.35
CA SER A 62 26.65 -10.34 16.61
C SER A 62 27.54 -10.56 15.39
N ALA A 63 27.02 -10.61 14.15
CA ALA A 63 27.87 -11.04 13.03
C ALA A 63 28.90 -10.03 12.49
N PRO A 64 28.75 -8.69 12.57
CA PRO A 64 29.77 -7.78 12.01
C PRO A 64 31.02 -7.62 12.89
N LEU A 65 30.91 -7.89 14.20
CA LEU A 65 31.98 -7.62 15.16
C LEU A 65 33.08 -8.69 15.18
N LEU A 66 32.85 -9.85 14.56
CA LEU A 66 33.84 -10.92 14.51
C LEU A 66 34.76 -10.87 13.28
N LEU A 67 34.60 -9.89 12.41
CA LEU A 67 35.25 -9.83 11.08
C LEU A 67 36.26 -8.69 10.95
N VAL A 68 36.96 -8.38 12.05
CA VAL A 68 38.15 -7.53 12.02
C VAL A 68 39.30 -8.37 11.41
N GLY A 69 39.47 -8.26 10.09
CA GLY A 69 40.60 -8.87 9.36
C GLY A 69 40.26 -9.67 8.10
N LEU A 70 38.98 -9.77 7.70
CA LEU A 70 38.59 -10.50 6.47
C LEU A 70 38.45 -9.58 5.25
N ASN A 71 38.61 -10.18 4.06
CA ASN A 71 38.45 -9.53 2.74
C ASN A 71 37.21 -8.63 2.68
N PRO A 72 37.28 -7.45 2.04
CA PRO A 72 36.18 -6.48 2.00
C PRO A 72 34.86 -7.10 1.53
N VAL A 73 34.90 -8.02 0.56
CA VAL A 73 33.70 -8.72 0.05
C VAL A 73 32.98 -9.54 1.13
N MET A 74 33.72 -10.17 2.05
CA MET A 74 33.16 -10.97 3.14
C MET A 74 32.54 -10.11 4.24
N VAL A 75 32.84 -8.81 4.30
CA VAL A 75 32.24 -7.86 5.26
C VAL A 75 31.08 -7.09 4.61
N PHE A 76 31.25 -6.61 3.37
CA PHE A 76 30.25 -5.80 2.68
C PHE A 76 28.96 -6.58 2.36
N MET A 77 29.05 -7.82 1.88
CA MET A 77 27.88 -8.63 1.51
C MET A 77 26.96 -8.96 2.69
N PRO A 78 27.44 -9.51 3.82
CA PRO A 78 26.57 -9.76 4.96
C PRO A 78 26.07 -8.48 5.62
N LEU A 79 26.86 -7.39 5.63
CA LEU A 79 26.42 -6.10 6.15
C LEU A 79 25.26 -5.52 5.35
N HIS A 80 25.37 -5.50 4.02
CA HIS A 80 24.32 -5.00 3.13
C HIS A 80 23.05 -5.84 3.24
N THR A 81 23.19 -7.17 3.24
CA THR A 81 22.06 -8.09 3.41
C THR A 81 21.38 -7.91 4.76
N SER A 82 22.14 -7.75 5.86
CA SER A 82 21.60 -7.50 7.19
C SER A 82 20.84 -6.18 7.28
N LEU A 83 21.37 -5.11 6.67
CA LEU A 83 20.71 -3.81 6.60
C LEU A 83 19.39 -3.87 5.82
N MET A 84 19.37 -4.57 4.68
CA MET A 84 18.16 -4.78 3.88
C MET A 84 17.09 -5.54 4.67
N LEU A 85 17.47 -6.62 5.37
CA LEU A 85 16.56 -7.39 6.21
C LEU A 85 15.99 -6.56 7.36
N PHE A 86 16.81 -5.73 8.00
CA PHE A 86 16.37 -4.81 9.05
C PHE A 86 15.34 -3.80 8.51
N CYS A 87 15.63 -3.18 7.37
CA CYS A 87 14.73 -2.23 6.72
C CYS A 87 13.39 -2.89 6.32
N TRP A 88 13.43 -4.10 5.76
CA TRP A 88 12.23 -4.87 5.41
C TRP A 88 11.37 -5.21 6.61
N THR A 89 12.00 -5.61 7.73
CA THR A 89 11.29 -5.94 8.96
C THR A 89 10.57 -4.71 9.52
N PHE A 90 11.27 -3.57 9.58
CA PHE A 90 10.67 -2.31 10.02
C PHE A 90 9.53 -1.88 9.09
N GLY A 91 9.74 -1.98 7.76
CA GLY A 91 8.71 -1.72 6.76
C GLY A 91 7.48 -2.61 6.93
N ALA A 92 7.65 -3.90 7.21
CA ALA A 92 6.55 -4.83 7.45
C ALA A 92 5.76 -4.49 8.72
N VAL A 93 6.45 -4.12 9.80
CA VAL A 93 5.80 -3.68 11.05
C VAL A 93 4.99 -2.40 10.81
N LEU A 94 5.58 -1.40 10.14
CA LEU A 94 4.89 -0.16 9.78
C LEU A 94 3.68 -0.42 8.89
N GLN A 95 3.83 -1.24 7.85
CA GLN A 95 2.76 -1.59 6.94
C GLN A 95 1.60 -2.27 7.68
N GLY A 96 1.90 -3.28 8.50
CA GLY A 96 0.88 -4.00 9.28
C GLY A 96 0.12 -3.08 10.24
N SER A 97 0.82 -2.18 10.92
CA SER A 97 0.20 -1.20 11.83
C SER A 97 -0.64 -0.16 11.10
N LEU A 98 -0.17 0.36 9.96
CA LEU A 98 -0.93 1.32 9.15
C LEU A 98 -2.23 0.70 8.62
N PHE A 99 -2.19 -0.53 8.10
CA PHE A 99 -3.41 -1.22 7.64
C PHE A 99 -4.33 -1.65 8.78
N GLY A 100 -3.78 -2.01 9.94
CA GLY A 100 -4.58 -2.24 11.15
C GLY A 100 -5.38 -1.00 11.52
N MET A 101 -4.71 0.15 11.69
CA MET A 101 -5.41 1.40 12.01
C MET A 101 -6.37 1.85 10.90
N ALA A 102 -5.97 1.74 9.63
CA ALA A 102 -6.81 2.10 8.51
C ALA A 102 -8.10 1.26 8.45
N GLY A 103 -8.06 0.03 8.97
CA GLY A 103 -9.24 -0.83 9.09
C GLY A 103 -10.33 -0.26 10.00
N LEU A 104 -9.98 0.58 10.97
CA LEU A 104 -10.95 1.28 11.84
C LEU A 104 -11.65 2.44 11.12
N LEU A 105 -11.10 2.90 10.01
CA LEU A 105 -11.55 4.08 9.27
C LEU A 105 -12.28 3.67 7.97
N PRO A 106 -13.06 4.59 7.37
CA PRO A 106 -13.65 4.35 6.05
C PRO A 106 -12.60 3.98 4.99
N ALA A 107 -13.00 3.24 3.95
CA ALA A 107 -12.09 2.82 2.87
C ALA A 107 -11.31 3.97 2.20
N SER A 108 -11.86 5.18 2.21
CA SER A 108 -11.19 6.39 1.74
C SER A 108 -9.85 6.68 2.43
N TYR A 109 -9.56 6.08 3.58
CA TYR A 109 -8.27 6.19 4.28
C TYR A 109 -7.33 5.02 3.95
N THR A 110 -7.85 3.87 3.56
CA THR A 110 -7.04 2.72 3.12
C THR A 110 -6.48 2.96 1.72
N THR A 111 -7.26 3.59 0.83
CA THR A 111 -6.83 3.80 -0.56
C THR A 111 -5.62 4.72 -0.71
N PRO A 112 -5.50 5.86 0.01
CA PRO A 112 -4.29 6.68 -0.01
C PRO A 112 -3.04 5.94 0.46
N ILE A 113 -3.16 5.07 1.48
CA ILE A 113 -2.05 4.23 1.95
C ILE A 113 -1.60 3.28 0.82
N MET A 114 -2.55 2.63 0.15
CA MET A 114 -2.27 1.76 -1.00
C MET A 114 -1.67 2.55 -2.18
N SER A 115 -2.23 3.71 -2.51
CA SER A 115 -1.76 4.58 -3.60
C SER A 115 -0.33 5.06 -3.35
N GLY A 116 0.01 5.44 -2.11
CA GLY A 116 1.37 5.82 -1.71
C GLY A 116 2.42 4.74 -1.98
N GLN A 117 2.07 3.45 -1.79
CA GLN A 117 2.96 2.33 -2.13
C GLN A 117 3.25 2.26 -3.64
N GLY A 118 2.23 2.43 -4.49
CA GLY A 118 2.41 2.46 -5.95
C GLY A 118 3.20 3.69 -6.43
N LEU A 119 2.97 4.85 -5.80
CA LEU A 119 3.71 6.07 -6.08
C LEU A 119 5.21 5.92 -5.74
N ALA A 120 5.55 5.30 -4.61
CA ALA A 120 6.93 5.03 -4.23
C ALA A 120 7.67 4.18 -5.29
N GLY A 121 7.00 3.14 -5.82
CA GLY A 121 7.56 2.33 -6.91
C GLY A 121 7.75 3.12 -8.22
N THR A 122 6.80 4.00 -8.54
CA THR A 122 6.89 4.88 -9.72
C THR A 122 8.07 5.83 -9.60
N PHE A 123 8.25 6.40 -8.41
CA PHE A 123 9.40 7.27 -8.11
C PHE A 123 10.73 6.53 -8.26
N ALA A 124 10.83 5.29 -7.74
CA ALA A 124 12.04 4.48 -7.87
C ALA A 124 12.37 4.15 -9.34
N ALA A 125 11.36 3.81 -10.15
CA ALA A 125 11.55 3.54 -11.58
C ALA A 125 11.97 4.80 -12.35
N PHE A 126 11.39 5.96 -12.03
CA PHE A 126 11.79 7.24 -12.62
C PHE A 126 13.23 7.61 -12.25
N ALA A 127 13.61 7.47 -10.98
CA ALA A 127 14.97 7.71 -10.52
C ALA A 127 15.98 6.79 -11.21
N MET A 128 15.62 5.53 -11.46
CA MET A 128 16.44 4.58 -12.23
C MET A 128 16.67 5.07 -13.66
N ILE A 129 15.62 5.55 -14.35
CA ILE A 129 15.74 6.10 -15.71
C ILE A 129 16.62 7.34 -15.72
N CYS A 130 16.45 8.25 -14.76
CA CYS A 130 17.29 9.45 -14.64
C CYS A 130 18.76 9.09 -14.38
N ALA A 131 19.04 8.06 -13.57
CA ALA A 131 20.40 7.61 -13.32
C ALA A 131 21.07 7.07 -14.60
N ILE A 132 20.34 6.31 -15.41
CA ILE A 132 20.82 5.82 -16.72
C ILE A 132 21.03 7.00 -17.68
N ALA A 133 20.07 7.93 -17.76
CA ALA A 133 20.12 9.08 -18.66
C ALA A 133 21.27 10.05 -18.34
N SER A 134 21.60 10.25 -17.07
CA SER A 134 22.71 11.12 -16.66
C SER A 134 24.09 10.53 -16.91
N GLY A 135 24.19 9.21 -17.19
CA GLY A 135 25.47 8.51 -17.30
C GLY A 135 26.35 8.68 -16.07
N SER A 136 25.75 8.97 -14.91
CA SER A 136 26.45 9.36 -13.69
C SER A 136 27.29 8.20 -13.15
N GLU A 137 28.47 8.54 -12.63
CA GLU A 137 29.23 7.62 -11.79
C GLU A 137 28.34 7.08 -10.66
N LEU A 138 28.54 5.82 -10.27
CA LEU A 138 27.68 5.12 -9.30
C LEU A 138 27.51 5.91 -7.99
N GLN A 139 28.54 6.67 -7.62
CA GLN A 139 28.57 7.51 -6.43
C GLN A 139 27.62 8.72 -6.51
N ASP A 140 27.54 9.39 -7.66
CA ASP A 140 26.66 10.54 -7.87
C ASP A 140 25.19 10.10 -7.93
N ALA A 141 24.93 8.95 -8.56
CA ALA A 141 23.60 8.33 -8.57
C ALA A 141 23.14 7.97 -7.15
N ALA A 142 24.03 7.36 -6.34
CA ALA A 142 23.75 7.03 -4.95
C ALA A 142 23.44 8.27 -4.10
N PHE A 143 24.17 9.37 -4.31
CA PHE A 143 23.90 10.65 -3.64
C PHE A 143 22.52 11.22 -4.01
N GLY A 144 22.11 11.09 -5.28
CA GLY A 144 20.76 11.45 -5.74
C GLY A 144 19.66 10.66 -5.03
N TYR A 145 19.82 9.33 -4.89
CA TYR A 145 18.88 8.50 -4.11
C TYR A 145 18.83 8.89 -2.63
N PHE A 146 19.96 9.29 -2.05
CA PHE A 146 20.01 9.74 -0.67
C PHE A 146 19.27 11.08 -0.46
N ILE A 147 19.52 12.08 -1.31
CA ILE A 147 18.84 13.38 -1.24
C ILE A 147 17.33 13.20 -1.37
N THR A 148 16.90 12.41 -2.35
CA THR A 148 15.47 12.18 -2.59
C THR A 148 14.80 11.52 -1.38
N ALA A 149 15.44 10.55 -0.73
CA ALA A 149 14.96 9.97 0.52
C ALA A 149 14.84 11.03 1.64
N CYS A 150 15.85 11.91 1.80
CA CYS A 150 15.80 12.99 2.78
C CYS A 150 14.62 13.95 2.55
N VAL A 151 14.35 14.32 1.29
CA VAL A 151 13.22 15.19 0.93
C VAL A 151 11.88 14.51 1.26
N VAL A 152 11.72 13.23 0.91
CA VAL A 152 10.48 12.48 1.20
C VAL A 152 10.25 12.35 2.71
N ILE A 153 11.30 12.07 3.49
CA ILE A 153 11.22 12.01 4.95
C ILE A 153 10.84 13.38 5.53
N PHE A 154 11.49 14.44 5.07
CA PHE A 154 11.19 15.81 5.51
C PHE A 154 9.74 16.19 5.21
N LEU A 155 9.25 15.93 4.00
CA LEU A 155 7.85 16.16 3.62
C LEU A 155 6.88 15.32 4.45
N SER A 156 7.24 14.09 4.80
CA SER A 156 6.43 13.23 5.67
C SER A 156 6.33 13.80 7.09
N ILE A 157 7.44 14.28 7.66
CA ILE A 157 7.47 14.93 8.97
C ILE A 157 6.66 16.24 8.95
N LEU A 158 6.84 17.07 7.90
CA LEU A 158 6.09 18.31 7.74
C LEU A 158 4.58 18.05 7.65
N SER A 159 4.18 17.04 6.86
CA SER A 159 2.79 16.62 6.73
C SER A 159 2.22 16.16 8.07
N TYR A 160 3.00 15.41 8.85
CA TYR A 160 2.61 14.96 10.19
C TYR A 160 2.37 16.14 11.15
N ILE A 161 3.24 17.17 11.13
CA ILE A 161 3.09 18.37 11.98
C ILE A 161 1.91 19.25 11.52
N LEU A 162 1.64 19.30 10.21
CA LEU A 162 0.59 20.13 9.63
C LEU A 162 -0.81 19.50 9.79
N LEU A 163 -0.91 18.17 9.83
CA LEU A 163 -2.19 17.45 9.89
C LEU A 163 -3.08 17.88 11.10
N PRO A 164 -2.57 17.97 12.35
CA PRO A 164 -3.36 18.46 13.49
C PRO A 164 -3.81 19.93 13.34
N LYS A 165 -3.09 20.74 12.54
CA LYS A 165 -3.42 22.15 12.31
C LYS A 165 -4.56 22.31 11.28
N LEU A 166 -4.62 21.42 10.28
CA LEU A 166 -5.66 21.41 9.24
C LEU A 166 -6.98 20.80 9.73
N VAL A 167 -6.92 19.79 10.60
CA VAL A 167 -8.12 19.14 11.19
C VAL A 167 -8.81 20.01 12.26
N ARG A 168 -8.24 21.17 12.60
CA ARG A 168 -8.80 22.14 13.56
C ARG A 168 -9.82 23.12 12.94
N CYS A 169 -10.37 22.85 11.76
CA CYS A 169 -11.59 23.51 11.29
C CYS A 169 -12.82 22.76 11.85
N PRO A 170 -13.62 23.38 12.71
CA PRO A 170 -14.68 22.68 13.42
C PRO A 170 -15.81 22.31 12.48
N PHE A 171 -16.15 21.01 12.49
CA PHE A 171 -17.47 20.54 12.09
C PHE A 171 -18.51 21.30 12.91
N ILE A 172 -19.26 22.22 12.27
CA ILE A 172 -20.39 22.91 12.88
C ILE A 172 -21.41 21.84 13.28
N PRO A 173 -21.66 21.59 14.57
CA PRO A 173 -22.76 20.74 14.98
C PRO A 173 -24.03 21.54 14.68
N SER A 174 -24.86 21.08 13.75
CA SER A 174 -26.21 21.63 13.60
C SER A 174 -27.00 21.29 14.88
N PRO A 175 -27.54 22.28 15.59
CA PRO A 175 -28.35 22.01 16.77
C PRO A 175 -29.72 21.48 16.31
N ARG A 176 -29.98 20.18 16.50
CA ARG A 176 -31.34 19.61 16.45
C ARG A 176 -31.79 19.29 17.89
N PRO A 177 -32.75 20.04 18.48
CA PRO A 177 -33.04 19.96 19.92
C PRO A 177 -33.94 18.81 20.42
N GLU A 178 -34.22 17.76 19.65
CA GLU A 178 -35.36 16.86 19.99
C GLU A 178 -35.06 15.37 20.25
N ILE A 179 -33.82 14.88 20.14
CA ILE A 179 -33.55 13.42 20.31
C ILE A 179 -33.13 13.03 21.75
N GLN A 180 -32.80 14.01 22.61
CA GLN A 180 -32.23 13.73 23.94
C GLN A 180 -33.21 13.16 24.97
N ASN A 181 -34.53 13.31 24.79
CA ASN A 181 -35.51 12.92 25.80
C ASN A 181 -35.95 11.44 25.74
N MET A 182 -35.61 10.69 24.68
CA MET A 182 -35.95 9.27 24.58
C MET A 182 -34.81 8.32 25.03
N GLU A 183 -33.54 8.71 24.89
CA GLU A 183 -32.42 7.83 25.27
C GLU A 183 -32.23 7.71 26.79
N HIS A 184 -32.56 8.75 27.58
CA HIS A 184 -32.29 8.73 29.02
C HIS A 184 -33.14 7.72 29.80
N LYS A 185 -34.27 7.26 29.25
CA LYS A 185 -35.09 6.21 29.86
C LYS A 185 -34.58 4.79 29.56
N HIS A 186 -33.79 4.59 28.50
CA HIS A 186 -33.35 3.26 28.07
C HIS A 186 -31.97 2.86 28.62
N ILE A 187 -31.19 3.83 29.12
CA ILE A 187 -29.81 3.61 29.59
C ILE A 187 -29.76 2.98 31.00
N MET A 188 -30.80 3.14 31.84
CA MET A 188 -30.78 2.59 33.20
C MET A 188 -30.99 1.07 33.30
N HIS A 189 -31.34 0.37 32.21
CA HIS A 189 -31.69 -1.06 32.28
C HIS A 189 -30.68 -2.02 31.61
N HIS A 190 -29.55 -1.53 31.07
CA HIS A 190 -28.58 -2.34 30.33
C HIS A 190 -27.16 -2.34 30.93
N SER A 191 -27.03 -2.07 32.23
CA SER A 191 -25.79 -2.28 32.99
C SER A 191 -25.57 -3.75 33.35
N ASP A 192 -25.64 -4.64 32.35
CA ASP A 192 -25.22 -6.03 32.49
C ASP A 192 -23.98 -6.29 31.62
N GLN A 193 -22.86 -6.46 32.32
CA GLN A 193 -21.61 -7.12 31.91
C GLN A 193 -21.25 -7.17 30.42
N LYS A 194 -20.51 -6.15 29.91
CA LYS A 194 -19.61 -6.38 28.77
C LYS A 194 -18.38 -7.16 29.26
N LYS A 195 -18.45 -8.49 29.19
CA LYS A 195 -17.23 -9.33 29.23
C LYS A 195 -16.26 -8.85 28.14
N PRO A 196 -14.93 -8.82 28.38
CA PRO A 196 -13.98 -8.64 27.29
C PRO A 196 -14.19 -9.81 26.32
N GLN A 197 -14.77 -9.53 25.15
CA GLN A 197 -14.92 -10.54 24.12
C GLN A 197 -13.51 -10.90 23.64
N ASP A 198 -13.08 -12.13 23.91
CA ASP A 198 -11.87 -12.69 23.31
C ASP A 198 -12.04 -12.64 21.79
N VAL A 199 -11.34 -11.69 21.18
CA VAL A 199 -11.35 -11.48 19.74
C VAL A 199 -10.53 -12.60 19.10
N SER A 200 -11.18 -13.73 18.83
CA SER A 200 -10.52 -14.89 18.24
C SER A 200 -10.11 -14.58 16.80
N MET A 201 -8.81 -14.41 16.55
CA MET A 201 -8.25 -14.08 15.23
C MET A 201 -8.68 -15.08 14.14
N LEU A 202 -8.80 -16.37 14.49
CA LEU A 202 -9.27 -17.41 13.57
C LEU A 202 -10.73 -17.22 13.14
N LYS A 203 -11.59 -16.69 14.02
CA LYS A 203 -12.98 -16.37 13.66
C LYS A 203 -13.02 -15.17 12.70
N ILE A 204 -12.19 -14.16 12.94
CA ILE A 204 -12.06 -13.01 12.02
C ILE A 204 -11.55 -13.48 10.66
N PHE A 205 -10.46 -14.26 10.65
CA PHE A 205 -9.91 -14.81 9.41
C PHE A 205 -10.97 -15.58 8.62
N LYS A 206 -11.74 -16.46 9.26
CA LYS A 206 -12.85 -17.19 8.61
C LYS A 206 -13.93 -16.28 7.99
N LYS A 207 -14.08 -15.04 8.44
CA LYS A 207 -15.01 -14.07 7.82
C LYS A 207 -14.42 -13.44 6.56
N ILE A 208 -13.10 -13.20 6.53
CA ILE A 208 -12.43 -12.45 5.45
C ILE A 208 -11.54 -13.31 4.54
N TRP A 209 -11.51 -14.63 4.75
CA TRP A 209 -10.55 -15.54 4.13
C TRP A 209 -10.52 -15.45 2.60
N ILE A 210 -11.69 -15.27 1.96
CA ILE A 210 -11.79 -15.11 0.49
C ILE A 210 -10.99 -13.89 0.04
N LEU A 211 -11.16 -12.74 0.71
CA LEU A 211 -10.47 -11.49 0.37
C LEU A 211 -8.97 -11.57 0.70
N ALA A 212 -8.63 -12.18 1.83
CA ALA A 212 -7.24 -12.37 2.25
C ALA A 212 -6.46 -13.26 1.26
N LEU A 213 -7.03 -14.41 0.89
CA LEU A 213 -6.44 -15.30 -0.12
C LEU A 213 -6.42 -14.68 -1.51
N SER A 214 -7.46 -13.92 -1.87
CA SER A 214 -7.53 -13.18 -3.13
C SER A 214 -6.38 -12.18 -3.28
N VAL A 215 -6.07 -11.42 -2.22
CA VAL A 215 -4.93 -10.49 -2.22
C VAL A 215 -3.61 -11.24 -2.28
N CYS A 216 -3.46 -12.30 -1.47
CA CYS A 216 -2.26 -13.15 -1.46
C CYS A 216 -1.98 -13.68 -2.86
N PHE A 217 -2.98 -14.29 -3.49
CA PHE A 217 -2.89 -14.83 -4.84
C PHE A 217 -2.57 -13.77 -5.89
N THR A 218 -3.22 -12.60 -5.82
CA THR A 218 -2.97 -11.47 -6.72
C THR A 218 -1.48 -11.10 -6.68
N PHE A 219 -0.90 -10.92 -5.50
CA PHE A 219 0.53 -10.61 -5.34
C PHE A 219 1.44 -11.79 -5.67
N THR A 220 1.04 -13.03 -5.42
CA THR A 220 1.82 -14.22 -5.81
C THR A 220 1.97 -14.31 -7.33
N VAL A 221 0.88 -14.15 -8.08
CA VAL A 221 0.93 -14.12 -9.55
C VAL A 221 1.77 -12.93 -10.02
N THR A 222 1.55 -11.75 -9.43
CA THR A 222 2.28 -10.53 -9.77
C THR A 222 3.79 -10.66 -9.59
N ILE A 223 4.25 -11.03 -8.39
CA ILE A 223 5.67 -11.14 -8.09
C ILE A 223 6.31 -12.36 -8.77
N GLY A 224 5.52 -13.42 -8.99
CA GLY A 224 5.95 -14.60 -9.74
C GLY A 224 6.38 -14.26 -11.17
N THR A 225 5.68 -13.33 -11.84
CA THR A 225 6.00 -12.95 -13.22
C THR A 225 6.78 -11.64 -13.32
N PHE A 226 6.43 -10.61 -12.55
CA PHE A 226 7.07 -9.30 -12.54
C PHE A 226 7.83 -9.09 -11.21
N PRO A 227 9.12 -8.73 -11.24
CA PRO A 227 9.94 -8.50 -12.43
C PRO A 227 10.64 -9.77 -12.95
N ALA A 228 10.44 -10.92 -12.30
CA ALA A 228 11.28 -12.09 -12.53
C ALA A 228 11.33 -12.57 -13.98
N VAL A 229 10.21 -12.71 -14.68
CA VAL A 229 10.19 -13.12 -16.09
C VAL A 229 10.27 -11.90 -17.00
N THR A 230 9.57 -10.83 -16.63
CA THR A 230 9.39 -9.66 -17.49
C THR A 230 10.66 -8.81 -17.63
N ALA A 231 11.57 -8.82 -16.65
CA ALA A 231 12.86 -8.13 -16.74
C ALA A 231 13.85 -8.82 -17.71
N ASP A 232 13.63 -10.10 -18.03
CA ASP A 232 14.44 -10.87 -18.96
C ASP A 232 13.92 -10.74 -20.42
N THR A 233 12.93 -9.86 -20.66
CA THR A 233 12.38 -9.57 -22.00
C THR A 233 13.32 -8.68 -22.81
N LYS A 234 13.56 -9.03 -24.07
CA LYS A 234 14.38 -8.25 -25.01
C LYS A 234 13.52 -7.54 -26.04
N SER A 235 13.82 -6.26 -26.29
CA SER A 235 13.16 -5.49 -27.34
C SER A 235 13.54 -6.03 -28.72
N THR A 236 12.55 -6.14 -29.60
CA THR A 236 12.77 -6.49 -31.01
C THR A 236 13.06 -5.27 -31.88
N LEU A 237 12.77 -4.06 -31.38
CA LEU A 237 13.02 -2.81 -32.11
C LEU A 237 14.39 -2.19 -31.85
N SER A 238 15.17 -2.75 -30.91
CA SER A 238 16.36 -2.06 -30.44
C SER A 238 17.57 -2.20 -31.36
N ASP A 239 17.73 -3.25 -32.16
CA ASP A 239 18.87 -3.46 -33.09
C ASP A 239 20.27 -3.04 -32.53
N GLY A 240 20.50 -3.14 -31.21
CA GLY A 240 21.74 -2.72 -30.55
C GLY A 240 21.90 -1.21 -30.29
N GLY A 241 20.83 -0.42 -30.44
CA GLY A 241 20.78 1.00 -30.11
C GLY A 241 20.64 1.28 -28.60
N SER A 242 20.59 2.57 -28.24
CA SER A 242 20.45 3.00 -26.84
C SER A 242 19.14 2.52 -26.18
N TRP A 243 18.11 2.19 -26.98
CA TRP A 243 16.81 1.73 -26.51
C TRP A 243 16.88 0.43 -25.68
N ASP A 244 17.85 -0.45 -25.91
CA ASP A 244 18.01 -1.69 -25.14
C ASP A 244 18.23 -1.42 -23.64
N GLN A 245 18.89 -0.30 -23.32
CA GLN A 245 19.16 0.11 -21.93
C GLN A 245 17.92 0.71 -21.27
N TYR A 246 17.04 1.35 -22.06
CA TYR A 246 15.83 2.02 -21.55
C TYR A 246 14.58 1.12 -21.59
N PHE A 247 14.57 0.08 -22.42
CA PHE A 247 13.39 -0.76 -22.65
C PHE A 247 12.85 -1.37 -21.36
N ILE A 248 13.72 -1.98 -20.54
CA ILE A 248 13.30 -2.59 -19.26
C ILE A 248 12.89 -1.51 -18.24
N PRO A 249 13.70 -0.48 -17.94
CA PRO A 249 13.29 0.60 -17.04
C PRO A 249 11.96 1.26 -17.42
N VAL A 250 11.71 1.50 -18.70
CA VAL A 250 10.51 2.19 -19.19
C VAL A 250 9.32 1.23 -19.33
N SER A 251 9.46 0.18 -20.14
CA SER A 251 8.35 -0.69 -20.53
C SER A 251 8.01 -1.75 -19.47
N CYS A 252 8.95 -2.06 -18.56
CA CYS A 252 8.72 -2.99 -17.46
C CYS A 252 8.50 -2.23 -16.16
N PHE A 253 9.53 -1.56 -15.62
CA PHE A 253 9.44 -0.98 -14.28
C PHE A 253 8.53 0.25 -14.19
N LEU A 254 8.74 1.27 -15.02
CA LEU A 254 7.96 2.50 -14.97
C LEU A 254 6.50 2.23 -15.34
N LEU A 255 6.28 1.52 -16.45
CA LEU A 255 4.93 1.19 -16.91
C LEU A 255 4.14 0.38 -15.89
N PHE A 256 4.76 -0.65 -15.30
CA PHE A 256 4.11 -1.44 -14.25
C PHE A 256 3.73 -0.55 -13.05
N ASN A 257 4.67 0.22 -12.52
CA ASN A 257 4.41 1.02 -11.32
C ASN A 257 3.39 2.13 -11.58
N LEU A 258 3.40 2.77 -12.75
CA LEU A 258 2.47 3.82 -13.13
C LEU A 258 1.04 3.28 -13.30
N CYS A 259 0.88 2.15 -13.99
CA CYS A 259 -0.41 1.50 -14.17
C CYS A 259 -0.96 0.90 -12.87
N ASP A 260 -0.09 0.29 -12.05
CA ASP A 260 -0.46 -0.20 -10.71
C ASP A 260 -0.93 0.97 -9.83
N TRP A 261 -0.18 2.06 -9.76
CA TRP A 261 -0.59 3.27 -9.05
C TRP A 261 -1.93 3.83 -9.56
N GLY A 262 -2.12 3.84 -10.88
CA GLY A 262 -3.39 4.23 -11.52
C GLY A 262 -4.56 3.35 -11.07
N GLY A 263 -4.40 2.03 -11.05
CA GLY A 263 -5.41 1.09 -10.56
C GLY A 263 -5.74 1.28 -9.08
N ARG A 264 -4.72 1.48 -8.23
CA ARG A 264 -4.92 1.76 -6.80
C ARG A 264 -5.68 3.07 -6.58
N SER A 265 -5.31 4.10 -7.33
CA SER A 265 -5.91 5.43 -7.22
C SER A 265 -7.34 5.44 -7.73
N LEU A 266 -7.65 4.71 -8.82
CA LEU A 266 -9.02 4.57 -9.30
C LEU A 266 -9.96 3.95 -8.26
N THR A 267 -9.45 3.03 -7.44
CA THR A 267 -10.23 2.40 -6.36
C THR A 267 -10.75 3.43 -5.33
N ALA A 268 -10.16 4.63 -5.25
CA ALA A 268 -10.64 5.70 -4.36
C ALA A 268 -11.94 6.32 -4.87
N ILE A 269 -12.14 6.32 -6.19
CA ILE A 269 -13.27 6.95 -6.87
C ILE A 269 -14.33 5.91 -7.20
N LEU A 270 -13.89 4.74 -7.68
CA LEU A 270 -14.75 3.66 -8.16
C LEU A 270 -14.43 2.36 -7.44
N MET A 271 -15.35 1.90 -6.58
CA MET A 271 -15.25 0.61 -5.89
C MET A 271 -16.20 -0.41 -6.54
N TRP A 272 -15.79 -0.98 -7.67
CA TRP A 272 -16.55 -2.00 -8.40
C TRP A 272 -15.61 -3.11 -8.91
N PRO A 273 -15.93 -4.41 -8.89
CA PRO A 273 -17.19 -5.04 -8.48
C PRO A 273 -17.40 -5.03 -6.96
N GLY A 274 -18.65 -5.12 -6.54
CA GLY A 274 -19.00 -5.15 -5.11
C GLY A 274 -18.40 -6.35 -4.36
N LYS A 275 -18.24 -6.20 -3.05
CA LYS A 275 -17.57 -7.17 -2.16
C LYS A 275 -18.15 -8.60 -2.18
N ASP A 276 -19.45 -8.73 -2.44
CA ASP A 276 -20.17 -10.02 -2.45
C ASP A 276 -20.28 -10.61 -3.87
N SER A 277 -19.73 -9.93 -4.87
CA SER A 277 -19.80 -10.36 -6.26
C SER A 277 -18.75 -11.42 -6.58
N VAL A 278 -19.18 -12.49 -7.25
CA VAL A 278 -18.30 -13.55 -7.78
C VAL A 278 -17.32 -13.00 -8.85
N ILE A 279 -17.63 -11.83 -9.43
CA ILE A 279 -16.76 -11.16 -10.41
C ILE A 279 -15.39 -10.83 -9.81
N LEU A 280 -15.32 -10.49 -8.51
CA LEU A 280 -14.05 -10.18 -7.85
C LEU A 280 -13.08 -11.39 -7.85
N PRO A 281 -13.40 -12.53 -7.22
CA PRO A 281 -12.52 -13.70 -7.24
C PRO A 281 -12.32 -14.26 -8.66
N ALA A 282 -13.32 -14.19 -9.54
CA ALA A 282 -13.17 -14.60 -10.93
C ALA A 282 -12.12 -13.74 -11.68
N SER A 283 -12.19 -12.41 -11.55
CA SER A 283 -11.21 -11.50 -12.16
C SER A 283 -9.79 -11.73 -11.65
N ILE A 284 -9.66 -12.10 -10.37
CA ILE A 284 -8.37 -12.46 -9.75
C ILE A 284 -7.86 -13.78 -10.32
N GLY A 285 -8.72 -14.80 -10.46
CA GLY A 285 -8.36 -16.06 -11.12
C GLY A 285 -7.91 -15.88 -12.56
N CYS A 286 -8.56 -14.99 -13.32
CA CYS A 286 -8.18 -14.66 -14.69
C CYS A 286 -6.76 -14.09 -14.81
N ARG A 287 -6.16 -13.57 -13.73
CA ARG A 287 -4.78 -13.09 -13.75
C ARG A 287 -3.76 -14.18 -14.10
N LEU A 288 -4.09 -15.45 -13.86
CA LEU A 288 -3.22 -16.58 -14.24
C LEU A 288 -2.92 -16.62 -15.73
N VAL A 289 -3.83 -16.11 -16.57
CA VAL A 289 -3.63 -16.06 -18.03
C VAL A 289 -2.42 -15.19 -18.40
N PHE A 290 -2.07 -14.19 -17.59
CA PHE A 290 -0.90 -13.37 -17.86
C PHE A 290 0.43 -14.13 -17.72
N ILE A 291 0.48 -15.20 -16.92
CA ILE A 291 1.70 -16.01 -16.76
C ILE A 291 2.16 -16.59 -18.11
N PRO A 292 1.37 -17.43 -18.80
CA PRO A 292 1.78 -17.96 -20.10
C PRO A 292 1.92 -16.85 -21.15
N LEU A 293 1.11 -15.78 -21.10
CA LEU A 293 1.25 -14.65 -22.04
C LEU A 293 2.64 -14.02 -21.96
N PHE A 294 3.17 -13.74 -20.76
CA PHE A 294 4.52 -13.20 -20.59
C PHE A 294 5.61 -14.21 -20.93
N MET A 295 5.41 -15.51 -20.67
CA MET A 295 6.38 -16.55 -21.03
C MET A 295 6.51 -16.72 -22.55
N LEU A 296 5.45 -16.48 -23.31
CA LEU A 296 5.43 -16.54 -24.78
C LEU A 296 5.92 -15.24 -25.46
N CYS A 297 6.18 -14.17 -24.68
CA CYS A 297 6.82 -12.95 -25.16
C CYS A 297 8.32 -13.16 -25.41
N ASN A 298 9.03 -12.09 -25.80
CA ASN A 298 10.45 -12.17 -26.17
C ASN A 298 11.45 -12.31 -24.98
N VAL A 299 11.29 -13.33 -24.12
CA VAL A 299 12.13 -13.56 -22.92
C VAL A 299 13.38 -14.38 -23.26
N HIS A 300 14.55 -14.00 -22.72
CA HIS A 300 15.82 -14.72 -22.91
C HIS A 300 16.63 -14.82 -21.60
N PRO A 301 17.33 -15.94 -21.34
CA PRO A 301 17.48 -17.16 -22.14
C PRO A 301 16.23 -18.07 -22.09
N ARG A 302 16.08 -18.99 -23.05
CA ARG A 302 14.95 -19.96 -23.10
C ARG A 302 15.44 -21.39 -23.14
N ALA A 303 14.66 -22.29 -22.56
CA ALA A 303 14.91 -23.72 -22.63
C ALA A 303 13.84 -24.47 -23.44
N HIS A 304 12.55 -24.18 -23.22
CA HIS A 304 11.48 -25.10 -23.66
C HIS A 304 10.36 -24.45 -24.51
N LEU A 305 10.11 -23.15 -24.40
CA LEU A 305 8.94 -22.51 -25.01
C LEU A 305 9.28 -21.67 -26.27
N PRO A 306 8.47 -21.77 -27.35
CA PRO A 306 8.64 -20.94 -28.54
C PRO A 306 8.16 -19.50 -28.32
N VAL A 307 8.73 -18.56 -29.09
CA VAL A 307 8.26 -17.18 -29.12
C VAL A 307 7.00 -17.12 -29.99
N VAL A 308 5.89 -16.62 -29.43
CA VAL A 308 4.65 -16.39 -30.20
C VAL A 308 4.44 -14.90 -30.42
N PHE A 309 4.72 -14.08 -29.40
CA PHE A 309 4.57 -12.63 -29.47
C PHE A 309 5.92 -11.97 -29.70
N HIS A 310 6.25 -11.69 -30.96
CA HIS A 310 7.50 -11.05 -31.34
C HIS A 310 7.49 -9.54 -31.11
N HIS A 311 6.39 -8.84 -31.42
CA HIS A 311 6.36 -7.39 -31.30
C HIS A 311 6.25 -6.90 -29.84
N ASP A 312 7.07 -5.91 -29.49
CA ASP A 312 7.12 -5.27 -28.18
C ASP A 312 5.76 -4.68 -27.74
N CYS A 313 4.91 -4.31 -28.70
CA CYS A 313 3.56 -3.80 -28.44
C CYS A 313 2.71 -4.77 -27.62
N PHE A 314 2.81 -6.08 -27.88
CA PHE A 314 2.06 -7.08 -27.12
C PHE A 314 2.52 -7.14 -25.66
N PHE A 315 3.84 -7.10 -25.44
CA PHE A 315 4.40 -7.06 -24.08
C PHE A 315 3.93 -5.82 -23.31
N ILE A 316 3.99 -4.64 -23.94
CA ILE A 316 3.53 -3.37 -23.34
C ILE A 316 2.04 -3.43 -23.01
N LEU A 317 1.21 -3.93 -23.93
CA LEU A 317 -0.23 -4.07 -23.72
C LEU A 317 -0.53 -5.02 -22.55
N PHE A 318 0.11 -6.19 -22.50
CA PHE A 318 -0.05 -7.13 -21.40
C PHE A 318 0.42 -6.52 -20.09
N MET A 319 1.52 -5.77 -20.08
CA MET A 319 2.03 -5.08 -18.89
C MET A 319 1.04 -4.06 -18.34
N ILE A 320 0.44 -3.22 -19.20
CA ILE A 320 -0.57 -2.23 -18.80
C ILE A 320 -1.76 -2.92 -18.12
N LEU A 321 -2.33 -3.94 -18.77
CA LEU A 321 -3.50 -4.66 -18.26
C LEU A 321 -3.16 -5.40 -16.95
N PHE A 322 -1.99 -6.03 -16.91
CA PHE A 322 -1.53 -6.80 -15.75
C PHE A 322 -1.31 -5.93 -14.51
N ALA A 323 -0.63 -4.80 -14.70
CA ALA A 323 -0.30 -3.85 -13.65
C ALA A 323 -1.53 -3.10 -13.15
N PHE A 324 -2.37 -2.60 -14.07
CA PHE A 324 -3.60 -1.90 -13.70
C PHE A 324 -4.55 -2.80 -12.91
N SER A 325 -4.76 -4.02 -13.39
CA SER A 325 -5.58 -5.00 -12.66
C SER A 325 -4.96 -5.41 -11.33
N ASN A 326 -3.63 -5.37 -11.17
CA ASN A 326 -2.98 -5.65 -9.88
C ASN A 326 -3.36 -4.58 -8.86
N GLY A 327 -3.12 -3.32 -9.20
CA GLY A 327 -3.37 -2.20 -8.31
C GLY A 327 -4.84 -2.09 -7.93
N TYR A 328 -5.72 -2.25 -8.92
CA TYR A 328 -7.16 -2.16 -8.72
C TYR A 328 -7.71 -3.30 -7.83
N LEU A 329 -7.48 -4.56 -8.20
CA LEU A 329 -8.04 -5.72 -7.49
C LEU A 329 -7.44 -5.87 -6.08
N ALA A 330 -6.13 -5.60 -5.92
CA ALA A 330 -5.50 -5.63 -4.61
C ALA A 330 -6.07 -4.55 -3.68
N SER A 331 -6.22 -3.32 -4.17
CA SER A 331 -6.79 -2.21 -3.38
C SER A 331 -8.23 -2.47 -2.98
N LEU A 332 -9.01 -3.03 -3.89
CA LEU A 332 -10.40 -3.38 -3.65
C LEU A 332 -10.53 -4.42 -2.52
N CYS A 333 -9.70 -5.47 -2.54
CA CYS A 333 -9.65 -6.47 -1.48
C CYS A 333 -9.21 -5.87 -0.13
N MET A 334 -8.16 -5.05 -0.13
CA MET A 334 -7.65 -4.39 1.08
C MET A 334 -8.69 -3.45 1.70
N CYS A 335 -9.50 -2.78 0.87
CA CYS A 335 -10.59 -1.91 1.34
C CYS A 335 -11.80 -2.71 1.85
N TYR A 336 -12.11 -3.85 1.25
CA TYR A 336 -13.26 -4.67 1.65
C TYR A 336 -12.99 -5.55 2.87
N GLY A 337 -11.76 -5.98 3.12
CA GLY A 337 -11.41 -6.88 4.23
C GLY A 337 -11.92 -6.38 5.59
N PRO A 338 -11.43 -5.23 6.10
CA PRO A 338 -11.86 -4.68 7.38
C PRO A 338 -13.36 -4.31 7.46
N ARG A 339 -14.02 -4.11 6.31
CA ARG A 339 -15.45 -3.74 6.23
C ARG A 339 -16.40 -4.95 6.27
N ASN A 340 -15.86 -6.16 6.20
CA ASN A 340 -16.63 -7.40 6.32
C ASN A 340 -16.66 -7.97 7.75
N VAL A 341 -16.11 -7.23 8.71
CA VAL A 341 -16.08 -7.59 10.12
C VAL A 341 -16.70 -6.49 10.97
N LEU A 342 -16.92 -6.77 12.25
CA LEU A 342 -17.46 -5.77 13.18
C LEU A 342 -16.42 -4.66 13.43
N PRO A 343 -16.83 -3.42 13.77
CA PRO A 343 -15.89 -2.31 13.96
C PRO A 343 -14.76 -2.58 14.97
N HIS A 344 -15.04 -3.35 16.03
CA HIS A 344 -14.02 -3.73 17.02
C HIS A 344 -13.06 -4.84 16.54
N GLU A 345 -13.43 -5.59 15.48
CA GLU A 345 -12.59 -6.60 14.83
C GLU A 345 -11.78 -6.01 13.65
N ALA A 346 -12.13 -4.80 13.20
CA ALA A 346 -11.66 -4.23 11.94
C ALA A 346 -10.15 -3.93 11.94
N GLU A 347 -9.58 -3.55 13.08
CA GLU A 347 -8.13 -3.38 13.22
C GLU A 347 -7.39 -4.70 12.99
N THR A 348 -7.86 -5.77 13.63
CA THR A 348 -7.26 -7.10 13.48
C THR A 348 -7.45 -7.63 12.06
N ALA A 349 -8.61 -7.37 11.44
CA ALA A 349 -8.85 -7.72 10.04
C ALA A 349 -7.88 -6.99 9.09
N GLY A 350 -7.63 -5.69 9.30
CA GLY A 350 -6.65 -4.92 8.53
C GLY A 350 -5.24 -5.49 8.66
N ALA A 351 -4.83 -5.86 9.88
CA ALA A 351 -3.54 -6.51 10.12
C ALA A 351 -3.43 -7.90 9.43
N ILE A 352 -4.50 -8.71 9.47
CA ILE A 352 -4.56 -9.99 8.75
C ILE A 352 -4.43 -9.77 7.23
N MET A 353 -5.12 -8.78 6.67
CA MET A 353 -5.01 -8.45 5.25
C MET A 353 -3.59 -8.07 4.86
N ALA A 354 -2.91 -7.23 5.66
CA ALA A 354 -1.51 -6.87 5.44
C ALA A 354 -0.56 -8.07 5.52
N PHE A 355 -0.81 -9.00 6.45
CA PHE A 355 -0.05 -10.25 6.54
C PHE A 355 -0.18 -11.09 5.26
N PHE A 356 -1.41 -11.29 4.75
CA PHE A 356 -1.64 -12.07 3.53
C PHE A 356 -1.08 -11.38 2.27
N LEU A 357 -1.04 -10.05 2.25
CA LEU A 357 -0.33 -9.29 1.22
C LEU A 357 1.16 -9.61 1.23
N SER A 358 1.82 -9.55 2.39
CA SER A 358 3.25 -9.89 2.53
C SER A 358 3.54 -11.36 2.23
N LEU A 359 2.65 -12.27 2.64
CA LEU A 359 2.73 -13.69 2.30
C LEU A 359 2.66 -13.90 0.78
N GLY A 360 1.78 -13.17 0.09
CA GLY A 360 1.64 -13.22 -1.35
C GLY A 360 2.92 -12.81 -2.08
N LEU A 361 3.59 -11.75 -1.61
CA LEU A 361 4.89 -11.30 -2.12
C LEU A 361 5.97 -12.40 -1.95
N ALA A 362 6.04 -13.02 -0.76
CA ALA A 362 7.01 -14.07 -0.47
C ALA A 362 6.78 -15.33 -1.31
N LEU A 363 5.53 -15.79 -1.42
CA LEU A 363 5.16 -16.94 -2.25
C LEU A 363 5.40 -16.67 -3.73
N GLY A 364 5.10 -15.45 -4.21
CA GLY A 364 5.40 -15.05 -5.58
C GLY A 364 6.89 -15.07 -5.89
N ALA A 365 7.71 -14.55 -4.98
CA ALA A 365 9.16 -14.59 -5.12
C ALA A 365 9.69 -16.04 -5.18
N ALA A 366 9.18 -16.94 -4.35
CA ALA A 366 9.52 -18.37 -4.42
C ALA A 366 9.06 -19.02 -5.74
N LEU A 367 7.82 -18.75 -6.18
CA LEU A 367 7.26 -19.28 -7.42
C LEU A 367 8.02 -18.79 -8.65
N SER A 368 8.60 -17.59 -8.59
CA SER A 368 9.33 -16.98 -9.71
C SER A 368 10.49 -17.83 -10.22
N PHE A 369 11.17 -18.56 -9.33
CA PHE A 369 12.23 -19.52 -9.71
C PHE A 369 11.69 -20.66 -10.57
N LEU A 370 10.53 -21.20 -10.20
CA LEU A 370 9.88 -22.28 -10.95
C LEU A 370 9.43 -21.80 -12.32
N ILE A 371 8.84 -20.60 -12.41
CA ILE A 371 8.41 -20.02 -13.68
C ILE A 371 9.63 -19.76 -14.59
N ARG A 372 10.73 -19.22 -14.05
CA ARG A 372 11.98 -19.00 -14.80
C ARG A 372 12.59 -20.29 -15.37
N ILE A 373 12.46 -21.42 -14.67
CA ILE A 373 12.94 -22.74 -15.17
C ILE A 373 12.08 -23.23 -16.36
N LEU A 374 10.81 -22.82 -16.42
CA LEU A 374 9.86 -23.32 -17.41
C LEU A 374 9.91 -22.53 -18.73
N VAL A 375 10.34 -21.27 -18.71
CA VAL A 375 10.70 -20.46 -19.89
C VAL A 375 11.89 -21.08 -20.62
#